data_AF-A0A7S0RZ06-F1
#
_entry.id   AF-A0A7S0RZ06-F1
#
_cell.length_a   1.000
_cell.length_b   1.000
_cell.length_c   1.000
_cell.angle_alpha   90.00
_cell.angle_beta   90.00
_cell.angle_gamma   90.00
#
_symmetry.space_group_name_H-M   'P 1'
#
loop_
_entity.id
_entity.type
_entity.pdbx_description
1 polymer ?
#
loop_
_entity_poly.entity_id
_entity_poly.type
_entity_poly.pdbx_seq_one_letter_code
_entity_poly.pdbx_strand_id
1 'polypeptide(L)'
;NVASLVHRAAADLPADAARTLADASPPEYSWRLVEHTDHAEKPAPFTLSSNKRDKPAKQPPHFKKFPLRPEQQRSLGWMLRQEASEERFEEEEVAEAVLGALRWRAEGKATRQVLVR
;
A
#
# COMPACT_ATOMS: atom_id res chain seq x y z
N ASN A 1 23.02 14.92 -2.39
CA ASN A 1 22.51 15.34 -3.71
C ASN A 1 21.03 14.93 -3.77
N VAL A 2 20.12 15.79 -4.23
CA VAL A 2 18.68 15.48 -4.30
C VAL A 2 18.40 14.34 -5.29
N ALA A 3 19.08 14.34 -6.45
CA ALA A 3 18.90 13.29 -7.46
C ALA A 3 19.22 11.90 -6.89
N SER A 4 20.29 11.78 -6.09
CA SER A 4 20.64 10.50 -5.45
C SER A 4 19.60 10.05 -4.42
N LEU A 5 18.87 10.96 -3.75
CA LEU A 5 17.80 10.58 -2.83
C LEU A 5 16.60 10.01 -3.59
N VAL A 6 16.18 10.68 -4.66
CA VAL A 6 15.10 10.20 -5.52
C VAL A 6 15.43 8.83 -6.11
N HIS A 7 16.67 8.64 -6.60
CA HIS A 7 17.10 7.34 -7.13
C HIS A 7 17.11 6.23 -6.07
N ARG A 8 17.47 6.55 -4.82
CA ARG A 8 17.41 5.59 -3.71
C ARG A 8 15.97 5.21 -3.39
N ALA A 9 15.08 6.19 -3.20
CA ALA A 9 13.65 5.95 -3.00
C ALA A 9 13.05 5.08 -4.12
N ALA A 10 13.42 5.36 -5.38
CA ALA A 10 12.99 4.56 -6.52
C ALA A 10 13.51 3.13 -6.51
N ALA A 11 14.73 2.91 -6.01
CA ALA A 11 15.34 1.58 -5.91
C ALA A 11 14.74 0.74 -4.77
N ASP A 12 14.23 1.40 -3.73
CA ASP A 12 13.59 0.75 -2.59
C ASP A 12 12.13 0.35 -2.88
N LEU A 13 11.52 0.90 -3.95
CA LEU A 13 10.20 0.44 -4.42
C LEU A 13 10.24 -1.08 -4.71
N PRO A 14 9.24 -1.86 -4.27
CA PRO A 14 9.27 -3.32 -4.40
C PRO A 14 9.46 -3.77 -5.85
N ALA A 15 10.60 -4.41 -6.15
CA ALA A 15 10.93 -4.87 -7.50
C ALA A 15 9.97 -5.97 -7.99
N ASP A 16 9.46 -6.78 -7.07
CA ASP A 16 8.53 -7.88 -7.38
C ASP A 16 7.16 -7.36 -7.79
N ALA A 17 6.67 -6.28 -7.17
CA ALA A 17 5.44 -5.62 -7.59
C ALA A 17 5.51 -5.17 -9.06
N ALA A 18 6.66 -4.69 -9.55
CA ALA A 18 6.83 -4.36 -10.97
C ALA A 18 6.88 -5.58 -11.92
N ARG A 19 7.21 -6.78 -11.41
CA ARG A 19 7.39 -8.00 -12.21
C ARG A 19 6.16 -8.90 -12.23
N THR A 20 5.41 -8.96 -11.13
CA THR A 20 4.19 -9.76 -11.01
C THR A 20 2.92 -8.96 -11.25
N LEU A 21 2.93 -7.64 -11.01
CA LEU A 21 1.78 -6.76 -11.22
C LEU A 21 2.01 -6.04 -12.55
N ALA A 22 1.61 -6.68 -13.64
CA ALA A 22 1.68 -6.13 -14.99
C ALA A 22 0.99 -4.75 -15.14
N ASP A 23 0.22 -4.33 -14.14
CA ASP A 23 -0.59 -3.11 -14.11
C ASP A 23 0.00 -1.96 -13.26
N ALA A 24 1.29 -2.02 -12.87
CA ALA A 24 1.95 -0.93 -12.14
C ALA A 24 2.21 0.28 -13.06
N SER A 25 1.87 1.49 -12.60
CA SER A 25 2.21 2.73 -13.32
C SER A 25 3.72 3.00 -13.27
N PRO A 26 4.26 3.79 -14.23
CA PRO A 26 5.57 4.39 -14.05
C PRO A 26 5.63 5.17 -12.72
N PRO A 27 6.77 5.13 -12.01
CA PRO A 27 6.94 5.90 -10.79
C PRO A 27 7.04 7.40 -11.09
N GLU A 28 6.36 8.18 -10.26
CA GLU A 28 6.48 9.62 -10.17
C GLU A 28 7.47 9.99 -9.07
N TYR A 29 8.18 11.10 -9.26
CA TYR A 29 9.24 11.53 -8.36
C TYR A 29 8.99 12.94 -7.85
N SER A 30 9.25 13.14 -6.56
CA SER A 30 9.22 14.45 -5.94
C SER A 30 10.31 14.57 -4.89
N TRP A 31 10.60 15.80 -4.48
CA TRP A 31 11.49 16.05 -3.37
C TRP A 31 11.04 17.28 -2.60
N ARG A 32 11.41 17.35 -1.34
CA ARG A 32 11.17 18.52 -0.50
C ARG A 32 12.29 18.72 0.52
N LEU A 33 12.31 19.92 1.09
CA LEU A 33 13.18 20.31 2.18
C LEU A 33 12.31 20.68 3.38
N VAL A 34 12.51 20.00 4.49
CA VAL A 34 11.72 20.20 5.72
C VAL A 34 12.64 20.48 6.89
N GLU A 35 12.11 21.04 7.96
CA GLU A 35 12.85 21.14 9.22
C GLU A 35 13.11 19.74 9.77
N HIS A 36 14.35 19.48 10.22
CA HIS A 36 14.71 18.22 10.83
C HIS A 36 14.31 18.22 12.30
N THR A 37 13.50 17.24 12.68
CA THR A 37 13.12 16.99 14.08
C THR A 37 13.55 15.59 14.47
N ASP A 38 14.06 15.43 15.71
CA ASP A 38 14.36 14.12 16.29
C ASP A 38 13.09 13.42 16.84
N HIS A 39 11.94 14.08 16.70
CA HIS A 39 10.66 13.58 17.19
C HIS A 39 9.98 12.74 16.11
N ALA A 40 9.84 11.43 16.36
CA ALA A 40 9.00 10.59 15.54
C ALA A 40 7.53 11.00 15.69
N GLU A 41 6.84 11.22 14.58
CA GLU A 41 5.40 11.40 14.59
C GLU A 41 4.71 10.15 15.13
N LYS A 42 3.72 10.33 15.99
CA LYS A 42 2.94 9.21 16.50
C LYS A 42 2.06 8.67 15.37
N PRO A 43 2.17 7.39 15.00
CA PRO A 43 1.31 6.83 13.97
C PRO A 43 -0.15 6.89 14.41
N ALA A 44 -1.05 7.00 13.43
CA ALA A 44 -2.48 6.90 13.68
C ALA A 44 -2.81 5.56 14.37
N PRO A 45 -3.80 5.51 15.27
CA PRO A 45 -4.21 4.27 15.90
C PRO A 45 -4.59 3.22 14.85
N PHE A 46 -3.97 2.05 14.93
CA PHE A 46 -4.32 0.93 14.07
C PHE A 46 -5.71 0.40 14.44
N THR A 47 -6.62 0.35 13.46
CA THR A 47 -7.99 -0.16 13.66
C THR A 47 -8.19 -1.44 12.85
N LEU A 48 -8.62 -2.51 13.52
CA LEU A 48 -8.97 -3.76 12.86
C LEU A 48 -10.33 -3.63 12.17
N SER A 49 -10.35 -3.87 10.87
CA SER A 49 -11.59 -3.98 10.11
C SER A 49 -12.34 -5.29 10.44
N SER A 50 -13.65 -5.33 10.20
CA SER A 50 -14.46 -6.52 10.44
C SER A 50 -15.50 -6.73 9.36
N ASN A 51 -15.56 -7.96 8.83
CA ASN A 51 -16.54 -8.37 7.82
C ASN A 51 -17.90 -8.83 8.41
N LYS A 52 -18.13 -8.64 9.71
CA LYS A 52 -19.36 -9.13 10.38
C LYS A 52 -20.65 -8.58 9.76
N ARG A 53 -20.58 -7.39 9.18
CA ARG A 53 -21.73 -6.68 8.56
C ARG A 53 -21.71 -6.75 7.03
N ASP A 54 -20.77 -7.48 6.45
CA ASP A 54 -20.63 -7.56 5.00
C ASP A 54 -21.74 -8.42 4.40
N LYS A 55 -22.13 -8.08 3.17
CA LYS A 55 -23.04 -8.89 2.37
C LYS A 55 -22.41 -10.27 2.09
N PRO A 56 -23.07 -11.38 2.46
CA PRO A 56 -22.56 -12.72 2.18
C PRO A 56 -22.60 -13.04 0.69
N ALA A 57 -21.65 -13.84 0.22
CA ALA A 57 -21.70 -14.45 -1.10
C ALA A 57 -22.79 -15.53 -1.18
N LYS A 58 -23.22 -15.85 -2.40
CA LYS A 58 -24.08 -17.03 -2.65
C LYS A 58 -23.30 -18.30 -2.32
N GLN A 59 -24.01 -19.32 -1.83
CA GLN A 59 -23.41 -20.63 -1.56
C GLN A 59 -22.79 -21.22 -2.85
N PRO A 60 -21.50 -21.59 -2.85
CA PRO A 60 -20.86 -22.18 -4.02
C PRO A 60 -21.54 -23.50 -4.44
N PRO A 61 -21.74 -23.73 -5.76
CA PRO A 61 -22.57 -24.83 -6.26
C PRO A 61 -22.00 -26.23 -5.98
N HIS A 62 -20.69 -26.34 -5.75
CA HIS A 62 -19.99 -27.61 -5.49
C HIS A 62 -19.95 -27.98 -4.01
N PHE A 63 -20.25 -27.06 -3.09
CA PHE A 63 -20.27 -27.30 -1.64
C PHE A 63 -21.64 -27.82 -1.19
N LYS A 64 -21.97 -29.05 -1.61
CA LYS A 64 -23.29 -29.68 -1.36
C LYS A 64 -23.35 -30.45 -0.04
N LYS A 65 -22.36 -31.31 0.22
CA LYS A 65 -22.30 -32.16 1.42
C LYS A 65 -22.01 -31.34 2.69
N PHE A 66 -21.18 -30.32 2.54
CA PHE A 66 -20.76 -29.43 3.62
C PHE A 66 -20.93 -27.97 3.14
N PRO A 67 -22.08 -27.34 3.41
CA PRO A 67 -22.29 -25.95 3.02
C PRO A 67 -21.37 -25.02 3.82
N LEU A 68 -21.07 -23.83 3.27
CA LEU A 68 -20.29 -22.84 3.99
C LEU A 68 -21.12 -22.27 5.13
N ARG A 69 -20.50 -22.09 6.28
CA ARG A 69 -21.12 -21.40 7.43
C ARG A 69 -21.38 -19.93 7.06
N PRO A 70 -22.35 -19.25 7.70
CA PRO A 70 -22.67 -17.85 7.37
C PRO A 70 -21.47 -16.90 7.42
N GLU A 71 -20.55 -17.08 8.37
CA GLU A 71 -19.31 -16.30 8.44
C GLU A 71 -18.33 -16.59 7.30
N GLN A 72 -18.26 -17.83 6.83
CA GLN A 72 -17.44 -18.18 5.67
C GLN A 72 -18.01 -17.56 4.39
N GLN A 73 -19.34 -17.52 4.25
CA GLN A 73 -19.99 -16.82 3.14
C GLN A 73 -19.75 -15.31 3.17
N ARG A 74 -19.69 -14.68 4.36
CA ARG A 74 -19.29 -13.27 4.50
C ARG A 74 -17.84 -13.04 4.11
N SER A 75 -16.92 -13.88 4.58
CA SER A 75 -15.51 -13.81 4.16
C SER A 75 -15.37 -13.98 2.65
N LEU A 76 -16.09 -14.94 2.06
CA LEU A 76 -16.10 -15.13 0.60
C LEU A 76 -16.65 -13.91 -0.13
N GLY A 77 -17.73 -13.31 0.37
CA GLY A 77 -18.27 -12.07 -0.20
C GLY A 77 -17.27 -10.92 -0.16
N TRP A 78 -16.48 -10.81 0.91
CA TRP A 78 -15.39 -9.83 1.00
C TRP A 78 -14.28 -10.12 -0.02
N MET A 79 -13.78 -11.36 -0.07
CA MET A 79 -12.70 -11.76 -0.99
C MET A 79 -13.08 -11.47 -2.45
N LEU A 80 -14.28 -11.87 -2.88
CA LEU A 80 -14.75 -11.61 -4.24
C LEU A 80 -14.84 -10.11 -4.57
N ARG A 81 -15.17 -9.26 -3.58
CA ARG A 81 -15.18 -7.80 -3.78
C ARG A 81 -13.77 -7.23 -3.87
N GLN A 82 -12.81 -7.76 -3.11
CA GLN A 82 -11.41 -7.35 -3.23
C GLN A 82 -10.86 -7.73 -4.60
N GLU A 83 -11.06 -8.99 -5.04
CA GLU A 83 -10.63 -9.47 -6.36
C GLU A 83 -11.27 -8.70 -7.52
N ALA A 84 -12.51 -8.25 -7.36
CA ALA A 84 -13.23 -7.45 -8.35
C ALA A 84 -12.93 -5.95 -8.28
N SER A 85 -12.20 -5.49 -7.26
CA SER A 85 -11.84 -4.07 -7.14
C SER A 85 -10.80 -3.69 -8.20
N GLU A 86 -10.97 -2.50 -8.77
CA GLU A 86 -9.98 -1.85 -9.63
C GLU A 86 -9.27 -0.72 -8.90
N GLU A 87 -9.52 -0.58 -7.58
CA GLU A 87 -8.85 0.40 -6.74
C GLU A 87 -7.34 0.14 -6.71
N ARG A 88 -6.57 1.17 -7.06
CA ARG A 88 -5.12 1.10 -7.08
C ARG A 88 -4.58 1.54 -5.72
N PHE A 89 -3.60 0.80 -5.24
CA PHE A 89 -2.81 1.15 -4.08
C PHE A 89 -1.68 2.09 -4.51
N GLU A 90 -1.50 3.19 -3.79
CA GLU A 90 -0.36 4.08 -3.95
C GLU A 90 0.80 3.53 -3.13
N GLU A 91 1.80 2.97 -3.82
CA GLU A 91 3.08 2.62 -3.21
C GLU A 91 3.94 3.87 -3.11
N GLU A 92 4.49 4.13 -1.92
CA GLU A 92 5.33 5.28 -1.64
C GLU A 92 6.60 4.83 -0.90
N GLU A 93 7.75 5.31 -1.38
CA GLU A 93 9.04 5.18 -0.70
C GLU A 93 9.73 6.54 -0.59
N VAL A 94 10.40 6.78 0.55
CA VAL A 94 11.07 8.04 0.87
C VAL A 94 12.49 7.79 1.36
N ALA A 95 13.46 8.44 0.73
CA ALA A 95 14.85 8.45 1.15
C ALA A 95 15.24 9.83 1.69
N GLU A 96 15.93 9.86 2.83
CA GLU A 96 16.22 11.08 3.57
C GLU A 96 17.72 11.38 3.68
N ALA A 97 18.07 12.67 3.77
CA ALA A 97 19.38 13.13 4.21
C ALA A 97 19.28 14.35 5.13
N VAL A 98 19.88 14.25 6.31
CA VAL A 98 19.92 15.33 7.30
C VAL A 98 21.06 16.31 6.99
N LEU A 99 20.73 17.60 6.90
CA LEU A 99 21.66 18.72 6.78
C LEU A 99 21.83 19.36 8.17
N GLY A 100 22.62 18.72 9.03
CA GLY A 100 22.70 19.05 10.46
C GLY A 100 23.02 20.53 10.76
N ALA A 101 23.91 21.15 9.97
CA ALA A 101 24.27 22.56 10.13
C ALA A 101 23.08 23.53 9.92
N LEU A 102 22.09 23.12 9.13
CA LEU A 102 20.90 23.92 8.81
C LEU A 102 19.66 23.48 9.59
N ARG A 103 19.77 22.40 10.40
CA ARG A 103 18.62 21.72 11.02
C ARG A 103 17.51 21.39 10.02
N TRP A 104 17.90 21.03 8.79
CA TRP A 104 16.98 20.67 7.72
C TRP A 104 17.18 19.22 7.31
N ARG A 105 16.15 18.65 6.70
CA ARG A 105 16.16 17.31 6.11
C ARG A 105 15.67 17.40 4.68
N ALA A 106 16.48 16.89 3.75
CA ALA A 106 16.08 16.70 2.38
C ALA A 106 15.42 15.32 2.24
N GLU A 107 14.27 15.26 1.61
CA GLU A 107 13.51 14.04 1.36
C GLU A 107 13.33 13.88 -0.15
N GLY A 108 13.75 12.74 -0.70
CA GLY A 108 13.43 12.31 -2.05
C GLY A 108 12.37 11.22 -1.99
N LYS A 109 11.33 11.33 -2.82
CA LYS A 109 10.15 10.48 -2.79
C LYS A 109 9.88 9.88 -4.15
N ALA A 110 9.53 8.59 -4.17
CA ALA A 110 9.06 7.88 -5.34
C ALA A 110 7.69 7.27 -5.06
N THR A 111 6.72 7.52 -5.95
CA THR A 111 5.34 7.03 -5.80
C THR A 111 4.87 6.34 -7.07
N ARG A 112 4.09 5.26 -6.96
CA ARG A 112 3.43 4.64 -8.12
C ARG A 112 2.09 4.01 -7.76
N GLN A 113 1.22 3.90 -8.76
CA GLN A 113 -0.10 3.29 -8.62
C GLN A 113 -0.05 1.83 -9.05
N VAL A 114 -0.44 0.93 -8.15
CA VAL A 114 -0.36 -0.51 -8.36
C VAL A 114 -1.72 -1.15 -8.08
N LEU A 115 -2.17 -2.03 -8.97
CA LEU A 115 -3.37 -2.81 -8.72
C LEU A 115 -2.99 -4.04 -7.87
N VAL A 116 -3.51 -4.11 -6.64
CA VAL A 116 -3.25 -5.20 -5.70
C VAL A 116 -4.47 -6.11 -5.65
N ARG A 117 -4.28 -7.41 -5.89
CA ARG A 117 -5.33 -8.44 -5.87
C ARG A 117 -4.90 -9.62 -5.01
#